data_AF-A0A7C1YGZ0-F1
#
_entry.id   AF-A0A7C1YGZ0-F1
#
_cell.length_a   1.000
_cell.length_b   1.000
_cell.length_c   1.000
_cell.angle_alpha   90.00
_cell.angle_beta   90.00
_cell.angle_gamma   90.00
#
_symmetry.space_group_name_H-M   'P 1'
#
loop_
_entity.id
_entity.type
_entity.pdbx_description
1 polymer ?
#
loop_
_entity_poly.entity_id
_entity_poly.type
_entity_poly.pdbx_seq_one_letter_code
_entity_poly.pdbx_strand_id
1 'polypeptide(L)'
;MTFPYKISKSIVMVGLMGAGKSSIGRRLAIALDIPFTDADEEIVKAAGCSIEDIFRIYGEESFRDVERRVIGRLMEKGPRVLATGGGAFIDPTT
;
A
#
# COMPACT_ATOMS: atom_id res chain seq x y z
N MET A 1 8.86 -22.48 -8.73
CA MET A 1 7.93 -22.19 -9.84
C MET A 1 8.40 -20.91 -10.48
N THR A 2 8.76 -20.94 -11.76
CA THR A 2 9.23 -19.75 -12.47
C THR A 2 8.05 -19.16 -13.23
N PHE A 3 7.62 -17.95 -12.90
CA PHE A 3 6.55 -17.30 -13.66
C PHE A 3 7.07 -16.93 -15.06
N PRO A 4 6.38 -17.35 -16.14
CA PRO A 4 6.85 -17.11 -17.51
C PRO A 4 6.71 -15.64 -17.96
N TYR A 5 6.18 -14.77 -17.10
CA TYR A 5 5.95 -13.36 -17.41
C TYR A 5 6.75 -12.45 -16.49
N LYS A 6 7.52 -11.54 -17.08
CA LYS A 6 8.21 -10.48 -16.36
C LYS A 6 7.21 -9.38 -16.01
N ILE A 7 6.91 -9.23 -14.72
CA ILE A 7 6.03 -8.17 -14.23
C ILE A 7 6.74 -6.82 -14.36
N SER A 8 6.15 -5.90 -15.12
CA SER A 8 6.69 -4.56 -15.38
C SER A 8 5.92 -3.44 -14.67
N LYS A 9 4.81 -3.76 -14.03
CA LYS A 9 3.96 -2.81 -13.29
C LYS A 9 3.61 -3.38 -11.91
N SER A 10 3.35 -2.48 -10.97
CA SER A 10 2.88 -2.86 -9.63
C SER A 10 1.46 -3.42 -9.66
N ILE A 11 1.19 -4.35 -8.77
CA ILE A 11 -0.14 -4.91 -8.51
C ILE A 11 -0.66 -4.30 -7.22
N VAL A 12 -1.71 -3.47 -7.30
CA VAL A 12 -2.30 -2.80 -6.13
C VAL A 12 -3.54 -3.57 -5.70
N MET A 13 -3.56 -3.99 -4.44
CA MET A 13 -4.67 -4.70 -3.82
C MET A 13 -5.55 -3.72 -3.05
N VAL A 14 -6.78 -3.54 -3.51
CA VAL A 14 -7.77 -2.63 -2.94
C VAL A 14 -8.93 -3.43 -2.34
N GLY A 15 -9.54 -2.92 -1.28
CA GLY A 15 -10.69 -3.52 -0.61
C GLY A 15 -10.74 -3.17 0.87
N LEU A 16 -11.81 -3.59 1.56
CA LEU A 16 -12.02 -3.29 2.97
C LEU A 16 -10.92 -3.86 3.89
N MET A 17 -10.80 -3.30 5.10
CA MET A 17 -9.95 -3.87 6.15
C MET A 17 -10.39 -5.30 6.47
N GLY A 18 -9.45 -6.22 6.70
CA GLY A 18 -9.76 -7.63 6.97
C GLY A 18 -10.08 -8.49 5.73
N ALA A 19 -10.16 -7.92 4.53
CA ALA A 19 -10.39 -8.67 3.28
C ALA A 19 -9.24 -9.60 2.84
N GLY A 20 -8.20 -9.75 3.68
CA GLY A 20 -7.08 -10.66 3.41
C GLY A 20 -6.01 -10.11 2.45
N LYS A 21 -6.03 -8.81 2.12
CA LYS A 21 -5.11 -8.18 1.16
C LYS A 21 -3.64 -8.45 1.47
N SER A 22 -3.18 -8.21 2.70
CA SER A 22 -1.78 -8.45 3.09
C SER A 22 -1.43 -9.95 3.09
N SER A 23 -2.40 -10.83 3.38
CA SER A 23 -2.19 -12.28 3.40
C SER A 23 -2.03 -12.84 1.98
N ILE A 24 -2.94 -12.49 1.07
CA ILE A 24 -2.90 -12.88 -0.33
C ILE A 24 -1.74 -12.19 -1.05
N GLY A 25 -1.52 -10.90 -0.78
CA GLY A 25 -0.47 -10.10 -1.42
C GLY A 25 0.93 -10.62 -1.14
N ARG A 26 1.21 -11.08 0.09
CA ARG A 26 2.48 -11.74 0.43
C ARG A 26 2.70 -13.01 -0.38
N ARG A 27 1.67 -13.86 -0.51
CA ARG A 27 1.76 -15.10 -1.30
C ARG A 27 1.95 -14.79 -2.79
N LEU A 28 1.26 -13.77 -3.29
CA LEU A 28 1.38 -13.34 -4.68
C LEU A 28 2.78 -12.78 -4.98
N ALA A 29 3.34 -11.97 -4.09
CA ALA A 29 4.69 -11.43 -4.22
C ALA A 29 5.74 -12.53 -4.28
N ILE A 30 5.65 -13.54 -3.40
CA ILE A 30 6.53 -14.74 -3.43
C ILE A 30 6.37 -15.49 -4.75
N ALA A 31 5.13 -15.67 -5.21
CA ALA A 31 4.86 -16.36 -6.47
C ALA A 31 5.51 -15.62 -7.65
N LEU A 32 5.38 -14.29 -7.71
CA LEU A 32 5.86 -13.44 -8.80
C LEU A 32 7.33 -13.02 -8.69
N ASP A 33 8.01 -13.38 -7.60
CA ASP A 33 9.39 -12.96 -7.29
C ASP A 33 9.58 -11.44 -7.35
N ILE A 34 8.64 -10.70 -6.76
CA ILE A 34 8.69 -9.23 -6.61
C ILE A 34 8.42 -8.82 -5.16
N PRO A 35 8.82 -7.62 -4.73
CA PRO A 35 8.58 -7.17 -3.35
C PRO A 35 7.09 -7.07 -3.01
N PHE A 36 6.76 -7.38 -1.76
CA PHE A 36 5.49 -7.02 -1.13
C PHE A 36 5.64 -5.73 -0.32
N THR A 37 4.61 -4.89 -0.27
CA THR A 37 4.57 -3.71 0.60
C THR A 37 3.16 -3.50 1.13
N ASP A 38 3.06 -3.17 2.42
CA ASP A 38 1.83 -2.73 3.05
C ASP A 38 1.87 -1.19 3.17
N ALA A 39 0.90 -0.51 2.59
CA ALA A 39 0.88 0.96 2.54
C ALA A 39 0.74 1.56 3.94
N ASP A 40 -0.05 0.93 4.83
CA ASP A 40 -0.28 1.44 6.18
C ASP A 40 1.01 1.40 7.01
N GLU A 41 1.80 0.33 6.85
CA GLU A 41 3.13 0.25 7.49
C GLU A 41 4.07 1.34 6.99
N GLU A 42 4.05 1.65 5.68
CA GLU A 42 4.90 2.70 5.10
C GLU A 42 4.43 4.10 5.49
N ILE A 43 3.12 4.32 5.67
CA ILE A 43 2.55 5.57 6.20
C ILE A 43 3.01 5.79 7.64
N VAL A 44 2.89 4.78 8.51
CA VAL A 44 3.35 4.86 9.91
C VAL A 44 4.86 5.15 9.97
N LYS A 45 5.66 4.48 9.14
CA LYS A 45 7.11 4.76 9.05
C LYS A 45 7.39 6.19 8.58
N ALA A 46 6.64 6.71 7.62
CA ALA A 46 6.83 8.05 7.09
C ALA A 46 6.36 9.16 8.06
N ALA A 47 5.28 8.92 8.80
CA ALA A 47 4.72 9.86 9.76
C ALA A 47 5.44 9.85 11.12
N GLY A 48 6.05 8.72 11.50
CA GLY A 48 6.69 8.55 12.80
C GLY A 48 5.71 8.37 13.97
N CYS A 49 4.41 8.21 13.68
CA CYS A 49 3.35 7.94 14.64
C CYS A 49 2.30 6.99 14.03
N SER A 50 1.36 6.51 14.84
CA SER A 50 0.31 5.61 14.35
C SER A 50 -0.68 6.33 13.44
N ILE A 51 -1.42 5.58 12.62
CA ILE A 51 -2.47 6.16 11.78
C ILE A 51 -3.53 6.84 12.65
N GLU A 52 -3.91 6.24 13.78
CA GLU A 52 -4.84 6.84 14.73
C GLU A 52 -4.34 8.18 15.26
N ASP A 53 -3.05 8.31 15.53
CA ASP A 53 -2.44 9.58 15.94
C ASP A 53 -2.47 10.61 14.81
N ILE A 54 -2.26 10.20 13.55
CA ILE A 54 -2.38 11.09 12.41
C ILE A 54 -3.79 11.67 12.32
N PHE A 55 -4.82 10.81 12.37
CA PHE A 55 -6.20 11.25 12.35
C PHE A 55 -6.54 12.16 13.55
N ARG A 56 -6.08 11.81 14.75
CA ARG A 56 -6.37 12.57 15.98
C ARG A 56 -5.70 13.93 16.02
N ILE A 57 -4.46 14.04 15.55
CA ILE A 57 -3.62 15.24 15.70
C ILE A 57 -3.71 16.13 14.46
N TYR A 58 -3.68 15.53 13.27
CA TYR A 58 -3.56 16.24 11.99
C TYR A 58 -4.79 16.14 11.09
N GLY A 59 -5.76 15.29 11.45
CA GLY A 59 -7.00 15.08 10.70
C GLY A 59 -6.83 14.21 9.45
N GLU A 60 -7.96 13.92 8.80
CA GLU A 60 -8.01 13.06 7.61
C GLU A 60 -7.27 13.66 6.41
N GLU A 61 -7.35 14.97 6.19
CA GLU A 61 -6.69 15.63 5.05
C GLU A 61 -5.16 15.37 5.07
N SER A 62 -4.54 15.54 6.23
CA SER A 62 -3.12 15.25 6.41
C SER A 62 -2.78 13.77 6.20
N PHE A 63 -3.67 12.86 6.64
CA PHE A 63 -3.51 11.43 6.38
C PHE A 63 -3.52 11.15 4.86
N ARG A 64 -4.46 11.72 4.11
CA ARG A 64 -4.54 11.56 2.65
C ARG A 64 -3.33 12.12 1.93
N ASP A 65 -2.82 13.26 2.37
CA ASP A 65 -1.60 13.83 1.81
C ASP A 65 -0.36 12.95 2.03
N VAL A 66 -0.23 12.35 3.23
CA VAL A 66 0.84 11.39 3.51
C VAL A 66 0.64 10.12 2.69
N GLU A 67 -0.57 9.57 2.62
CA GLU A 67 -0.94 8.39 1.84
C GLU A 67 -0.55 8.56 0.36
N ARG A 68 -0.97 9.66 -0.28
CA ARG A 68 -0.63 9.95 -1.69
C ARG A 68 0.89 10.03 -1.91
N ARG A 69 1.62 10.72 -1.02
CA ARG A 69 3.09 10.85 -1.12
C ARG A 69 3.79 9.50 -0.97
N VAL A 70 3.34 8.68 -0.04
CA VAL A 70 3.90 7.34 0.20
C VAL A 70 3.64 6.44 -1.00
N ILE A 71 2.41 6.37 -1.49
CA ILE A 71 2.05 5.56 -2.66
C ILE A 71 2.86 6.00 -3.89
N GLY A 72 2.96 7.30 -4.16
CA GLY A 72 3.77 7.83 -5.26
C GLY A 72 5.23 7.36 -5.21
N ARG A 73 5.88 7.50 -4.05
CA ARG A 73 7.26 7.01 -3.83
C ARG A 73 7.40 5.50 -4.00
N LEU A 74 6.38 4.73 -3.63
CA LEU A 74 6.40 3.27 -3.79
C LEU A 74 6.28 2.86 -5.26
N MET A 75 5.53 3.61 -6.07
CA MET A 75 5.40 3.35 -7.51
C MET A 75 6.69 3.64 -8.28
N GLU A 76 7.50 4.60 -7.82
CA GLU A 76 8.80 4.93 -8.45
C GLU A 76 9.89 3.86 -8.23
N LYS A 77 9.76 3.04 -7.17
CA LYS A 77 10.74 2.01 -6.79
C LYS A 77 10.64 0.71 -7.64
N GLY A 78 9.86 0.71 -8.71
CA GLY A 78 9.66 -0.44 -9.59
C GLY A 78 8.54 -1.39 -9.15
N PRO A 79 8.35 -2.51 -9.90
CA PRO A 79 7.21 -3.41 -9.72
C PRO A 79 7.16 -4.04 -8.34
N ARG A 80 5.98 -4.03 -7.72
CA ARG A 80 5.70 -4.64 -6.41
C ARG A 80 4.25 -5.08 -6.29
N VAL A 81 3.95 -5.92 -5.31
CA VAL A 81 2.59 -6.10 -4.80
C VAL A 81 2.38 -5.12 -3.65
N LEU A 82 1.42 -4.21 -3.78
CA LEU A 82 1.07 -3.21 -2.78
C LEU A 82 -0.31 -3.51 -2.19
N ALA A 83 -0.40 -3.75 -0.88
CA ALA A 83 -1.67 -3.77 -0.16
C ALA A 83 -1.98 -2.37 0.36
N THR A 84 -3.16 -1.84 0.06
CA THR A 84 -3.61 -0.54 0.58
C THR A 84 -4.46 -0.69 1.85
N GLY A 85 -4.56 0.38 2.63
CA GLY A 85 -5.49 0.46 3.76
C GLY A 85 -6.95 0.34 3.32
N GLY A 86 -7.84 0.03 4.28
CA GLY A 86 -9.28 -0.11 4.00
C GLY A 86 -9.95 1.14 3.45
N GLY A 87 -9.38 2.32 3.71
CA GLY A 87 -9.87 3.63 3.29
C GLY A 87 -9.31 4.15 1.97
N ALA A 88 -8.36 3.46 1.33
CA ALA A 88 -7.72 3.93 0.10
C ALA A 88 -8.67 3.97 -1.12
N PHE A 89 -9.85 3.36 -1.02
CA PHE A 89 -10.89 3.40 -2.06
C PHE A 89 -11.81 4.63 -1.96
N ILE A 90 -11.71 5.43 -0.88
CA ILE A 90 -12.68 6.49 -0.57
C ILE A 90 -12.28 7.84 -1.20
N ASP A 91 -11.08 7.96 -1.76
CA ASP A 91 -10.60 9.21 -2.36
C ASP A 91 -10.68 9.15 -3.90
N PRO A 92 -11.47 10.04 -4.57
CA PRO A 92 -11.55 10.10 -6.03
C PRO A 92 -10.26 10.59 -6.72
N THR A 93 -9.23 10.99 -5.97
CA THR A 93 -7.96 11.51 -6.47
C THR A 93 -6.75 10.58 -6.25
N THR A 94 -6.96 9.42 -5.61
CA THR A 94 -5.95 8.34 -5.47
C THR A 94 -6.20 7.24 -6.48
#